data_AF-A0A0K2UPA9-F1
#
_entry.id   AF-A0A0K2UPA9-F1
#
_cell.length_a   1.000
_cell.length_b   1.000
_cell.length_c   1.000
_cell.angle_alpha   90.00
_cell.angle_beta   90.00
_cell.angle_gamma   90.00
#
_symmetry.space_group_name_H-M   'P 1'
#
loop_
_entity.id
_entity.type
_entity.pdbx_description
1 polymer ?
#
loop_
_entity_poly.entity_id
_entity_poly.type
_entity_poly.pdbx_seq_one_letter_code
_entity_poly.pdbx_strand_id
1 'polypeptide(L)'
;MTEEQVETPTEVPEENVEHSDDISSITTPCVDLSHCKLKIDHFEKMHSLGDERKISGAPNFRKVSGFPIYGTAQPTEDAYEVILEEISKNGHDDPDMIWYNMRQEPVIYINKIPYAPRYPNMMHENIEIGDPVPELDNLQRSFVIDIKNRLAESKDGSITIHRDSCYTENPMEREDVEESLKVESLKGLHNIFAELTTKHMSNQSYRVPVVEERAPAEECFDIIVNSLKDKKASIPCVFSCQMGRGRTTLGLIVASLIKEVQITTELKRMAEIGLIPPETVDNLIKQKFETNFPQSPDDEDPFIKGEFDVIKELLEKVPETIEGKRKIDRIIDICGPKGGGLQNLRECIIETKWKYDVAPEEKQVVWKRMILNFMERYFYLILFATYASEVGPEGFKSSFSEWMNARTHLRTMIEEGKGFIIIMFV
;
A
#
# COMPACT_ATOMS: atom_id res chain seq x y z
N MET A 1 34.42 49.32 37.15
CA MET A 1 35.02 48.20 36.40
C MET A 1 34.68 46.94 37.17
N THR A 2 33.61 46.28 36.77
CA THR A 2 33.19 44.97 37.28
C THR A 2 32.99 44.13 36.04
N GLU A 3 33.92 43.21 35.82
CA GLU A 3 33.91 42.26 34.70
C GLU A 3 32.77 41.26 34.91
N GLU A 4 31.90 41.15 33.91
CA GLU A 4 30.81 40.19 33.86
C GLU A 4 31.38 38.89 33.25
N GLN A 5 31.40 37.82 34.04
CA GLN A 5 31.78 36.48 33.56
C GLN A 5 30.63 35.90 32.74
N VAL A 6 30.92 35.59 31.48
CA VAL A 6 30.02 34.88 30.56
C VAL A 6 30.10 33.39 30.89
N GLU A 7 29.04 32.80 31.44
CA GLU A 7 28.89 31.35 31.55
C GLU A 7 28.56 30.74 30.18
N THR A 8 29.44 29.86 29.71
CA THR A 8 29.22 28.98 28.55
C THR A 8 28.15 27.91 28.86
N PRO A 9 27.22 27.59 27.94
CA PRO A 9 26.23 26.54 28.18
C PRO A 9 26.91 25.17 28.24
N THR A 10 26.59 24.41 29.29
CA THR A 10 27.01 23.02 29.46
C THR A 10 26.25 22.15 28.45
N GLU A 11 26.97 21.44 27.58
CA GLU A 11 26.41 20.39 26.73
C GLU A 11 25.73 19.33 27.61
N VAL A 12 24.43 19.13 27.40
CA VAL A 12 23.67 18.01 27.97
C VAL A 12 24.00 16.78 27.12
N PRO A 13 24.44 15.66 27.70
CA PRO A 13 24.71 14.46 26.92
C PRO A 13 23.43 13.96 26.25
N GLU A 14 23.49 13.65 24.96
CA GLU A 14 22.44 12.90 24.27
C GLU A 14 22.30 11.52 24.94
N GLU A 15 21.27 11.34 25.75
CA GLU A 15 20.85 10.01 26.20
C GLU A 15 20.27 9.26 24.99
N ASN A 16 21.03 8.28 24.50
CA ASN A 16 20.52 7.25 23.60
C ASN A 16 19.38 6.51 24.31
N VAL A 17 18.14 6.86 23.97
CA VAL A 17 16.96 6.08 24.36
C VAL A 17 16.97 4.81 23.50
N GLU A 18 17.65 3.77 23.96
CA GLU A 18 17.39 2.41 23.49
C GLU A 18 15.94 2.09 23.86
N HIS A 19 15.04 2.11 22.88
CA HIS A 19 13.74 1.44 23.02
C HIS A 19 14.01 -0.07 23.08
N SER A 20 14.27 -0.55 24.29
CA SER A 20 14.50 -1.96 24.56
C SER A 20 13.30 -2.77 24.07
N ASP A 21 13.54 -3.72 23.16
CA ASP A 21 12.61 -4.80 22.88
C ASP A 21 12.49 -5.65 24.17
N ASP A 22 11.71 -5.18 25.15
CA ASP A 22 11.53 -5.86 26.42
C ASP A 22 10.76 -7.17 26.21
N ILE A 23 11.53 -8.25 26.16
CA ILE A 23 11.09 -9.63 25.90
C ILE A 23 9.99 -10.06 26.89
N SER A 24 9.92 -9.43 28.07
CA SER A 24 8.93 -9.75 29.10
C SER A 24 7.48 -9.39 28.73
N SER A 25 7.27 -8.59 27.68
CA SER A 25 5.96 -8.08 27.25
C SER A 25 5.41 -8.72 25.96
N ILE A 26 6.16 -9.62 25.32
CA ILE A 26 5.84 -10.16 23.99
C ILE A 26 5.01 -11.44 24.13
N THR A 27 3.79 -11.40 23.60
CA THR A 27 2.89 -12.57 23.54
C THR A 27 3.31 -13.52 22.42
N THR A 28 2.75 -14.73 22.37
CA THR A 28 3.01 -15.66 21.25
C THR A 28 2.62 -15.00 19.91
N PRO A 29 3.52 -14.94 18.91
CA PRO A 29 3.20 -14.34 17.61
C PRO A 29 2.11 -15.12 16.89
N CYS A 30 1.35 -14.46 16.01
CA CYS A 30 0.26 -15.08 15.26
C CYS A 30 0.74 -16.17 14.28
N VAL A 31 2.01 -16.15 13.89
CA VAL A 31 2.69 -17.18 13.09
C VAL A 31 4.14 -17.32 13.58
N ASP A 32 4.66 -18.55 13.57
CA ASP A 32 6.07 -18.83 13.85
C ASP A 32 6.94 -18.57 12.62
N LEU A 33 7.86 -17.60 12.73
CA LEU A 33 8.79 -17.21 11.67
C LEU A 33 10.23 -17.66 11.94
N SER A 34 10.45 -18.43 13.01
CA SER A 34 11.78 -18.85 13.47
C SER A 34 12.56 -19.69 12.43
N HIS A 35 11.85 -20.35 11.51
CA HIS A 35 12.43 -21.11 10.40
C HIS A 35 12.46 -20.36 9.05
N CYS A 36 11.92 -19.15 8.98
CA CYS A 36 11.90 -18.37 7.75
C CYS A 36 13.29 -17.85 7.36
N LYS A 37 13.52 -17.76 6.06
CA LYS A 37 14.73 -17.19 5.45
C LYS A 37 14.60 -15.68 5.29
N LEU A 38 15.71 -14.97 5.39
CA LEU A 38 15.76 -13.52 5.16
C LEU A 38 15.96 -13.24 3.68
N LYS A 39 15.00 -12.56 3.03
CA LYS A 39 15.12 -12.15 1.64
C LYS A 39 15.18 -10.64 1.53
N ILE A 40 16.14 -10.13 0.76
CA ILE A 40 16.30 -8.69 0.52
C ILE A 40 15.09 -8.15 -0.26
N ASP A 41 14.56 -7.01 0.15
CA ASP A 41 13.46 -6.37 -0.58
C ASP A 41 13.95 -5.62 -1.83
N HIS A 42 15.16 -5.07 -1.78
CA HIS A 42 15.76 -4.28 -2.86
C HIS A 42 16.45 -5.17 -3.88
N PHE A 43 16.13 -4.98 -5.16
CA PHE A 43 16.72 -5.71 -6.27
C PHE A 43 16.88 -4.80 -7.50
N GLU A 44 17.66 -5.26 -8.48
CA GLU A 44 17.91 -4.51 -9.71
C GLU A 44 16.61 -4.27 -10.50
N LYS A 45 16.43 -3.07 -11.06
CA LYS A 45 15.22 -2.67 -11.82
C LYS A 45 13.92 -2.66 -11.02
N MET A 46 13.99 -2.64 -9.69
CA MET A 46 12.83 -2.46 -8.82
C MET A 46 12.12 -1.10 -9.04
N HIS A 47 12.88 -0.06 -9.36
CA HIS A 47 12.33 1.24 -9.75
C HIS A 47 11.86 1.19 -11.22
N SER A 48 10.56 1.39 -11.43
CA SER A 48 9.89 1.31 -12.74
C SER A 48 9.43 2.68 -13.27
N LEU A 49 9.55 3.74 -12.46
CA LEU A 49 9.23 5.12 -12.85
C LEU A 49 10.40 5.77 -13.60
N GLY A 50 10.13 6.93 -14.22
CA GLY A 50 11.18 7.80 -14.74
C GLY A 50 12.00 8.46 -13.62
N ASP A 51 13.23 8.88 -13.93
CA ASP A 51 14.18 9.38 -12.93
C ASP A 51 13.84 10.78 -12.37
N GLU A 52 12.88 11.51 -12.93
CA GLU A 52 12.58 12.93 -12.60
C GLU A 52 12.23 13.18 -11.12
N ARG A 53 11.73 12.16 -10.40
CA ARG A 53 11.35 12.25 -8.97
C ARG A 53 11.92 11.11 -8.14
N LYS A 54 13.03 10.53 -8.61
CA LYS A 54 13.65 9.40 -7.93
C LYS A 54 14.34 9.83 -6.65
N ILE A 55 13.96 9.20 -5.55
CA ILE A 55 14.65 9.32 -4.27
C ILE A 55 15.52 8.06 -4.10
N SER A 56 16.81 8.27 -3.83
CA SER A 56 17.74 7.16 -3.57
C SER A 56 17.27 6.36 -2.35
N GLY A 57 17.24 5.03 -2.46
CA GLY A 57 16.74 4.16 -1.39
C GLY A 57 15.21 4.10 -1.25
N ALA A 58 14.44 4.85 -2.06
CA ALA A 58 12.98 4.80 -2.09
C ALA A 58 12.42 4.51 -3.50
N PRO A 59 12.52 3.26 -3.97
CA PRO A 59 12.04 2.88 -5.30
C PRO A 59 10.57 3.24 -5.50
N ASN A 60 10.17 3.58 -6.72
CA ASN A 60 8.79 3.93 -7.09
C ASN A 60 8.15 5.04 -6.25
N PHE A 61 8.95 5.93 -5.61
CA PHE A 61 8.43 7.12 -4.94
C PHE A 61 7.68 8.02 -5.93
N ARG A 62 6.46 8.44 -5.56
CA ARG A 62 5.58 9.28 -6.39
C ARG A 62 4.56 10.03 -5.57
N LYS A 63 4.00 11.08 -6.17
CA LYS A 63 2.81 11.81 -5.69
C LYS A 63 1.65 11.59 -6.66
N VAL A 64 0.47 11.31 -6.12
CA VAL A 64 -0.78 11.22 -6.89
C VAL A 64 -1.18 12.62 -7.37
N SER A 65 -1.51 12.75 -8.66
CA SER A 65 -1.94 14.03 -9.20
C SER A 65 -3.22 14.53 -8.51
N GLY A 66 -3.24 15.80 -8.09
CA GLY A 66 -4.41 16.42 -7.46
C GLY A 66 -4.65 16.07 -5.98
N PHE A 67 -3.85 15.18 -5.38
CA PHE A 67 -4.00 14.75 -3.98
C PHE A 67 -2.68 14.86 -3.20
N PRO A 68 -2.72 15.13 -1.88
CA PRO A 68 -1.56 15.03 -0.99
C PRO A 68 -1.30 13.55 -0.63
N ILE A 69 -1.26 12.68 -1.61
CA ILE A 69 -1.07 11.23 -1.43
C ILE A 69 0.20 10.82 -2.16
N TYR A 70 1.02 10.03 -1.49
CA TYR A 70 2.33 9.59 -1.94
C TYR A 70 2.43 8.08 -1.83
N GLY A 71 3.21 7.46 -2.72
CA GLY A 71 3.45 6.03 -2.73
C GLY A 71 4.91 5.71 -2.95
N THR A 72 5.43 4.67 -2.31
CA THR A 72 6.80 4.17 -2.52
C THR A 72 6.90 2.66 -2.27
N ALA A 73 7.99 2.05 -2.73
CA ALA A 73 8.45 0.75 -2.26
C ALA A 73 8.97 0.83 -0.83
N GLN A 74 9.42 -0.28 -0.24
CA GLN A 74 10.00 -0.28 1.09
C GLN A 74 11.26 0.59 1.07
N PRO A 75 11.31 1.74 1.79
CA PRO A 75 12.48 2.59 1.78
C PRO A 75 13.63 1.94 2.56
N THR A 76 14.87 2.29 2.22
CA THR A 76 16.01 2.12 3.13
C THR A 76 15.85 3.04 4.35
N GLU A 77 16.58 2.75 5.43
CA GLU A 77 16.54 3.56 6.65
C GLU A 77 16.80 5.05 6.35
N ASP A 78 17.87 5.35 5.62
CA ASP A 78 18.26 6.73 5.28
C ASP A 78 17.25 7.45 4.36
N ALA A 79 16.45 6.70 3.59
CA ALA A 79 15.54 7.30 2.62
C ALA A 79 14.25 7.85 3.25
N TYR A 80 13.91 7.43 4.48
CA TYR A 80 12.72 7.93 5.17
C TYR A 80 12.79 9.44 5.41
N GLU A 81 13.88 9.94 6.00
CA GLU A 81 14.05 11.38 6.28
C GLU A 81 13.98 12.20 4.98
N VAL A 82 14.60 11.72 3.90
CA VAL A 82 14.56 12.38 2.58
C VAL A 82 13.13 12.46 2.02
N ILE A 83 12.32 11.40 2.16
CA ILE A 83 10.91 11.42 1.78
C ILE A 83 10.14 12.47 2.58
N LEU A 84 10.34 12.53 3.90
CA LEU A 84 9.66 13.48 4.78
C LEU A 84 10.00 14.93 4.43
N GLU A 85 11.27 15.22 4.16
CA GLU A 85 11.71 16.53 3.70
C GLU A 85 11.09 16.91 2.35
N GLU A 86 11.06 15.97 1.40
CA GLU A 86 10.46 16.19 0.08
C GLU A 86 8.96 16.49 0.19
N ILE A 87 8.24 15.79 1.06
CA ILE A 87 6.81 16.05 1.30
C ILE A 87 6.63 17.43 1.94
N SER A 88 7.42 17.76 2.97
CA SER A 88 7.35 19.06 3.65
C SER A 88 7.60 20.25 2.71
N LYS A 89 8.53 20.12 1.74
CA LYS A 89 8.82 21.16 0.73
C LYS A 89 7.65 21.44 -0.21
N ASN A 90 6.71 20.50 -0.36
CA ASN A 90 5.58 20.62 -1.29
C ASN A 90 4.41 21.49 -0.78
N GLY A 91 4.67 22.41 0.16
CA GLY A 91 3.72 23.43 0.60
C GLY A 91 2.61 22.92 1.51
N HIS A 92 2.88 21.84 2.26
CA HIS A 92 1.98 21.38 3.29
C HIS A 92 2.29 22.15 4.57
N ASP A 93 1.43 23.12 4.90
CA ASP A 93 1.49 23.87 6.17
C ASP A 93 1.17 23.00 7.41
N ASP A 94 0.79 21.73 7.18
CA ASP A 94 0.44 20.76 8.21
C ASP A 94 1.69 19.94 8.57
N PRO A 95 2.19 19.99 9.83
CA PRO A 95 3.28 19.12 10.29
C PRO A 95 2.83 17.65 10.40
N ASP A 96 1.53 17.37 10.23
CA ASP A 96 0.96 16.06 10.44
C ASP A 96 0.92 15.25 9.13
N MET A 97 1.49 14.05 9.15
CA MET A 97 1.46 13.10 8.03
C MET A 97 1.10 11.71 8.54
N ILE A 98 0.41 10.93 7.70
CA ILE A 98 0.08 9.53 7.99
C ILE A 98 0.87 8.60 7.07
N TRP A 99 1.56 7.61 7.65
CA TRP A 99 2.26 6.56 6.91
C TRP A 99 1.48 5.23 6.98
N TYR A 100 1.26 4.59 5.85
CA TYR A 100 0.58 3.30 5.75
C TYR A 100 1.56 2.23 5.28
N ASN A 101 1.82 1.25 6.13
CA ASN A 101 2.49 0.01 5.76
C ASN A 101 1.43 -1.00 5.27
N MET A 102 1.43 -1.30 3.98
CA MET A 102 0.47 -2.19 3.33
C MET A 102 0.85 -3.68 3.40
N ARG A 103 1.79 -4.06 4.28
CA ARG A 103 2.37 -5.42 4.36
C ARG A 103 1.83 -6.22 5.54
N GLN A 104 1.58 -7.51 5.30
CA GLN A 104 1.33 -8.49 6.36
C GLN A 104 2.63 -8.93 7.00
N GLU A 105 3.62 -9.27 6.18
CA GLU A 105 4.93 -9.75 6.58
C GLU A 105 5.73 -8.67 7.35
N PRO A 106 6.49 -9.04 8.39
CA PRO A 106 7.36 -8.10 9.10
C PRO A 106 8.55 -7.68 8.23
N VAL A 107 9.10 -6.51 8.56
CA VAL A 107 10.25 -5.91 7.86
C VAL A 107 11.33 -5.57 8.86
N ILE A 108 12.55 -6.00 8.59
CA ILE A 108 13.72 -5.63 9.38
C ILE A 108 14.73 -4.93 8.50
N TYR A 109 15.63 -4.19 9.13
CA TYR A 109 16.70 -3.47 8.49
C TYR A 109 18.02 -4.05 8.97
N ILE A 110 18.81 -4.59 8.04
CA ILE A 110 20.18 -5.04 8.30
C ILE A 110 21.11 -4.12 7.52
N ASN A 111 22.04 -3.47 8.22
CA ASN A 111 22.94 -2.47 7.63
C ASN A 111 22.14 -1.42 6.82
N LYS A 112 21.03 -0.94 7.37
CA LYS A 112 20.09 0.05 6.77
C LYS A 112 19.28 -0.42 5.55
N ILE A 113 19.42 -1.67 5.13
CA ILE A 113 18.74 -2.25 3.97
C ILE A 113 17.56 -3.12 4.44
N PRO A 114 16.37 -3.03 3.81
CA PRO A 114 15.20 -3.80 4.23
C PRO A 114 15.22 -5.27 3.78
N TYR A 115 14.82 -6.16 4.69
CA TYR A 115 14.64 -7.59 4.49
C TYR A 115 13.29 -8.04 5.06
N ALA A 116 12.72 -9.07 4.44
CA ALA A 116 11.48 -9.70 4.88
C ALA A 116 11.61 -11.23 4.91
N PRO A 117 10.83 -11.91 5.76
CA PRO A 117 10.87 -13.36 5.85
C PRO A 117 10.23 -14.04 4.63
N ARG A 118 10.77 -15.21 4.29
CA ARG A 118 10.22 -16.15 3.30
C ARG A 118 10.20 -17.56 3.88
N TYR A 119 9.17 -18.35 3.54
CA TYR A 119 9.23 -19.78 3.86
C TYR A 119 10.31 -20.46 3.01
N PRO A 120 11.10 -21.40 3.55
CA PRO A 120 12.19 -22.05 2.82
C PRO A 120 11.77 -22.72 1.50
N ASN A 121 10.52 -23.18 1.42
CA ASN A 121 9.94 -23.81 0.22
C ASN A 121 9.19 -22.84 -0.70
N MET A 122 9.08 -21.56 -0.33
CA MET A 122 8.35 -20.52 -1.07
C MET A 122 9.16 -19.21 -1.07
N MET A 123 10.39 -19.27 -1.58
CA MET A 123 11.34 -18.14 -1.55
C MET A 123 10.93 -16.95 -2.42
N HIS A 124 9.96 -17.12 -3.32
CA HIS A 124 9.56 -16.10 -4.29
C HIS A 124 8.17 -15.48 -3.99
N GLU A 125 7.53 -15.89 -2.89
CA GLU A 125 6.22 -15.42 -2.47
C GLU A 125 6.32 -14.75 -1.09
N ASN A 126 5.61 -13.63 -0.90
CA ASN A 126 5.50 -13.03 0.43
C ASN A 126 4.72 -13.96 1.37
N ILE A 127 5.01 -13.90 2.67
CA ILE A 127 4.26 -14.67 3.66
C ILE A 127 2.83 -14.14 3.72
N GLU A 128 1.88 -15.05 3.51
CA GLU A 128 0.45 -14.78 3.67
C GLU A 128 -0.03 -15.29 5.03
N ILE A 129 -0.70 -14.43 5.79
CA ILE A 129 -1.32 -14.75 7.08
C ILE A 129 -2.83 -14.73 6.86
N GLY A 130 -3.52 -15.79 7.28
CA GLY A 130 -4.97 -15.93 7.09
C GLY A 130 -5.75 -14.91 7.91
N ASP A 131 -6.88 -14.45 7.37
CA ASP A 131 -7.75 -13.48 8.04
C ASP A 131 -8.59 -14.15 9.15
N PRO A 132 -8.88 -13.44 10.27
CA PRO A 132 -8.36 -12.11 10.61
C PRO A 132 -6.86 -12.16 10.92
N VAL A 133 -6.15 -11.05 10.69
CA VAL A 133 -4.69 -10.95 10.91
C VAL A 133 -4.38 -10.21 12.22
N PRO A 134 -4.43 -10.88 13.39
CA PRO A 134 -4.18 -10.21 14.67
C PRO A 134 -2.67 -10.00 14.90
N GLU A 135 -2.36 -9.00 15.72
CA GLU A 135 -1.06 -8.89 16.40
C GLU A 135 0.18 -8.77 15.47
N LEU A 136 0.06 -8.10 14.32
CA LEU A 136 1.18 -7.92 13.41
C LEU A 136 2.37 -7.14 14.00
N ASP A 137 2.11 -6.22 14.93
CA ASP A 137 3.18 -5.50 15.63
C ASP A 137 3.93 -6.41 16.60
N ASN A 138 3.23 -7.38 17.21
CA ASN A 138 3.86 -8.42 18.00
C ASN A 138 4.68 -9.38 17.13
N LEU A 139 4.15 -9.75 15.95
CA LEU A 139 4.89 -10.54 14.95
C LEU A 139 6.19 -9.84 14.52
N GLN A 140 6.13 -8.52 14.30
CA GLN A 140 7.29 -7.70 13.96
C GLN A 140 8.37 -7.73 15.04
N ARG A 141 8.00 -7.57 16.32
CA ARG A 141 8.94 -7.61 17.44
C ARG A 141 9.52 -9.02 17.64
N SER A 142 8.67 -10.03 17.57
CA SER A 142 9.07 -11.44 17.68
C SER A 142 10.09 -11.82 16.60
N PHE A 143 9.86 -11.38 15.36
CA PHE A 143 10.79 -11.66 14.27
C PHE A 143 12.15 -10.98 14.46
N VAL A 144 12.20 -9.76 15.01
CA VAL A 144 13.48 -9.11 15.36
C VAL A 144 14.25 -9.91 16.42
N ILE A 145 13.55 -10.46 17.41
CA ILE A 145 14.15 -11.34 18.44
C ILE A 145 14.70 -12.62 17.81
N ASP A 146 13.96 -13.25 16.89
CA ASP A 146 14.44 -14.44 16.18
C ASP A 146 15.76 -14.16 15.46
N ILE A 147 15.88 -13.00 14.81
CA ILE A 147 17.13 -12.61 14.13
C ILE A 147 18.25 -12.30 15.13
N LYS A 148 17.97 -11.63 16.26
CA LYS A 148 18.96 -11.43 17.32
C LYS A 148 19.49 -12.75 17.87
N ASN A 149 18.62 -13.74 18.07
CA ASN A 149 19.01 -15.07 18.53
C ASN A 149 19.91 -15.78 17.51
N ARG A 150 19.56 -15.75 16.21
CA ARG A 150 20.41 -16.29 15.13
C ARG A 150 21.79 -15.62 15.09
N LEU A 151 21.86 -14.31 15.33
CA LEU A 151 23.12 -13.57 15.39
C LEU A 151 23.96 -13.93 16.62
N ALA A 152 23.33 -14.14 17.78
CA ALA A 152 24.03 -14.58 18.99
C ALA A 152 24.66 -15.97 18.84
N GLU A 153 24.08 -16.84 17.99
CA GLU A 153 24.63 -18.15 17.64
C GLU A 153 25.71 -18.09 16.55
N SER A 154 25.84 -16.96 15.85
CA SER A 154 26.81 -16.77 14.77
C SER A 154 28.22 -16.51 15.32
N LYS A 155 29.20 -17.29 14.84
CA LYS A 155 30.61 -17.19 15.31
C LYS A 155 31.30 -15.92 14.87
N ASP A 156 30.94 -15.41 13.70
CA ASP A 156 31.56 -14.24 13.08
C ASP A 156 30.55 -13.09 12.93
N GLY A 157 29.36 -13.18 13.55
CA GLY A 157 28.30 -12.18 13.43
C GLY A 157 27.74 -12.01 12.01
N SER A 158 27.92 -13.01 11.15
CA SER A 158 27.25 -13.08 9.84
C SER A 158 25.91 -13.79 9.92
N ILE A 159 25.02 -13.48 8.98
CA ILE A 159 23.74 -14.16 8.79
C ILE A 159 23.54 -14.51 7.32
N THR A 160 22.87 -15.63 7.07
CA THR A 160 22.45 -16.03 5.73
C THR A 160 21.28 -15.17 5.25
N ILE A 161 21.45 -14.56 4.08
CA ILE A 161 20.42 -13.81 3.37
C ILE A 161 20.20 -14.41 1.98
N HIS A 162 19.08 -14.06 1.37
CA HIS A 162 18.66 -14.56 0.07
C HIS A 162 18.25 -13.40 -0.83
N ARG A 163 18.41 -13.59 -2.14
CA ARG A 163 17.92 -12.68 -3.18
C ARG A 163 17.56 -13.44 -4.45
N ASP A 164 16.71 -12.86 -5.29
CA ASP A 164 16.52 -13.41 -6.63
C ASP A 164 17.73 -13.05 -7.50
N SER A 165 18.19 -13.99 -8.34
CA SER A 165 19.29 -13.75 -9.30
C SER A 165 18.95 -12.62 -10.26
N CYS A 166 17.69 -12.55 -10.68
CA CYS A 166 17.09 -11.47 -11.44
C CYS A 166 15.57 -11.41 -11.17
N TYR A 167 14.97 -10.24 -11.40
CA TYR A 167 13.51 -10.11 -11.32
C TYR A 167 12.86 -10.73 -12.57
N THR A 168 11.99 -11.70 -12.35
CA THR A 168 11.05 -12.21 -13.34
C THR A 168 9.63 -12.08 -12.81
N GLU A 169 8.67 -11.82 -13.70
CA GLU A 169 7.28 -11.63 -13.27
C GLU A 169 6.67 -12.93 -12.77
N ASN A 170 6.91 -14.05 -13.45
CA ASN A 170 6.47 -15.36 -12.99
C ASN A 170 7.40 -15.88 -11.87
N PRO A 171 6.92 -16.09 -10.63
CA PRO A 171 7.73 -16.60 -9.54
C PRO A 171 8.38 -17.97 -9.83
N MET A 172 7.80 -18.80 -10.70
CA MET A 172 8.36 -20.09 -11.10
C MET A 172 9.63 -19.98 -11.95
N GLU A 173 9.93 -18.78 -12.47
CA GLU A 173 11.11 -18.51 -13.29
C GLU A 173 12.22 -17.80 -12.50
N ARG A 174 12.01 -17.56 -11.20
CA ARG A 174 13.01 -16.94 -10.34
C ARG A 174 13.97 -18.00 -9.83
N GLU A 175 15.23 -17.60 -9.67
CA GLU A 175 16.25 -18.43 -9.04
C GLU A 175 16.71 -17.75 -7.76
N ASP A 176 16.69 -18.48 -6.66
CA ASP A 176 17.15 -18.00 -5.37
C ASP A 176 18.68 -18.12 -5.24
N VAL A 177 19.30 -17.05 -4.76
CA VAL A 177 20.73 -16.97 -4.49
C VAL A 177 20.93 -16.71 -3.00
N GLU A 178 21.70 -17.60 -2.37
CA GLU A 178 22.07 -17.51 -0.96
C GLU A 178 23.40 -16.76 -0.81
N GLU A 179 23.47 -15.83 0.13
CA GLU A 179 24.66 -15.03 0.43
C GLU A 179 24.88 -14.93 1.96
N SER A 180 26.14 -14.79 2.38
CA SER A 180 26.48 -14.51 3.79
C SER A 180 26.72 -13.01 3.96
N LEU A 181 26.02 -12.40 4.92
CA LEU A 181 26.09 -10.98 5.21
C LEU A 181 26.59 -10.74 6.63
N LYS A 182 27.68 -9.98 6.78
CA LYS A 182 28.13 -9.47 8.07
C LYS A 182 27.15 -8.41 8.59
N VAL A 183 26.64 -8.59 9.80
CA VAL A 183 25.69 -7.66 10.42
C VAL A 183 26.43 -6.64 11.29
N GLU A 184 26.25 -5.37 10.96
CA GLU A 184 26.76 -4.20 11.69
C GLU A 184 25.63 -3.46 12.41
N SER A 185 24.43 -3.44 11.84
CA SER A 185 23.22 -2.90 12.47
C SER A 185 21.99 -3.77 12.18
N LEU A 186 21.07 -3.82 13.15
CA LEU A 186 19.78 -4.48 13.05
C LEU A 186 18.69 -3.61 13.68
N LYS A 187 17.65 -3.26 12.93
CA LYS A 187 16.46 -2.55 13.42
C LYS A 187 15.18 -3.21 12.94
N GLY A 188 14.12 -3.17 13.74
CA GLY A 188 12.76 -3.48 13.28
C GLY A 188 12.12 -2.25 12.65
N LEU A 189 11.16 -2.44 11.74
CA LEU A 189 10.37 -1.34 11.18
C LEU A 189 9.65 -0.52 12.27
N HIS A 190 9.27 -1.14 13.40
CA HIS A 190 8.67 -0.44 14.53
C HIS A 190 9.63 0.56 15.16
N ASN A 191 10.94 0.27 15.24
CA ASN A 191 11.94 1.21 15.71
C ASN A 191 12.09 2.38 14.73
N ILE A 192 12.13 2.10 13.42
CA ILE A 192 12.20 3.16 12.39
C ILE A 192 11.02 4.12 12.53
N PHE A 193 9.79 3.62 12.62
CA PHE A 193 8.64 4.50 12.80
C PHE A 193 8.65 5.24 14.14
N ALA A 194 9.12 4.64 15.23
CA ALA A 194 9.27 5.33 16.51
C ALA A 194 10.33 6.46 16.47
N GLU A 195 11.42 6.28 15.72
CA GLU A 195 12.46 7.30 15.54
C GLU A 195 12.00 8.47 14.65
N LEU A 196 11.27 8.20 13.57
CA LEU A 196 10.69 9.24 12.72
C LEU A 196 9.61 10.05 13.46
N THR A 197 8.96 9.36 14.39
CA THR A 197 7.87 9.86 15.20
C THR A 197 8.29 10.99 16.14
N THR A 198 9.51 10.94 16.65
CA THR A 198 10.04 11.97 17.54
C THR A 198 10.56 13.20 16.80
N LYS A 199 10.87 13.07 15.50
CA LYS A 199 11.55 14.11 14.73
C LYS A 199 10.65 14.96 13.82
N HIS A 200 9.72 14.34 13.07
CA HIS A 200 9.10 15.01 11.92
C HIS A 200 7.64 14.61 11.59
N MET A 201 7.05 13.69 12.33
CA MET A 201 5.67 13.24 12.13
C MET A 201 4.89 13.41 13.43
N SER A 202 3.60 13.72 13.37
CA SER A 202 2.68 13.54 14.51
C SER A 202 2.08 12.13 14.59
N ASN A 203 2.87 11.14 14.18
CA ASN A 203 2.84 9.78 14.72
C ASN A 203 1.59 8.99 14.45
N GLN A 204 1.22 8.92 13.19
CA GLN A 204 0.21 7.98 12.74
C GLN A 204 0.81 7.12 11.65
N SER A 205 1.45 6.02 12.05
CA SER A 205 1.73 4.91 11.17
C SER A 205 0.65 3.84 11.35
N TYR A 206 -0.01 3.42 10.27
CA TYR A 206 -0.96 2.32 10.30
C TYR A 206 -0.42 1.13 9.52
N ARG A 207 -0.69 -0.07 10.02
CA ARG A 207 -0.44 -1.31 9.28
C ARG A 207 -1.74 -1.82 8.69
N VAL A 208 -1.80 -1.88 7.36
CA VAL A 208 -2.94 -2.36 6.59
C VAL A 208 -2.54 -3.72 5.98
N PRO A 209 -3.05 -4.85 6.47
CA PRO A 209 -2.51 -6.18 6.19
C PRO A 209 -2.94 -6.74 4.82
N VAL A 210 -2.58 -6.05 3.74
CA VAL A 210 -2.97 -6.44 2.38
C VAL A 210 -2.07 -7.54 1.82
N VAL A 211 -2.68 -8.62 1.36
CA VAL A 211 -2.00 -9.68 0.60
C VAL A 211 -1.62 -9.17 -0.79
N GLU A 212 -0.43 -9.52 -1.27
CA GLU A 212 0.18 -8.89 -2.44
C GLU A 212 -0.70 -8.90 -3.71
N GLU A 213 -1.29 -10.04 -4.04
CA GLU A 213 -2.07 -10.21 -5.27
C GLU A 213 -3.58 -10.24 -5.01
N ARG A 214 -4.04 -10.73 -3.85
CA ARG A 214 -5.47 -10.92 -3.53
C ARG A 214 -6.24 -9.62 -3.28
N ALA A 215 -7.56 -9.66 -3.40
CA ALA A 215 -8.39 -8.56 -2.92
C ALA A 215 -8.14 -8.34 -1.41
N PRO A 216 -8.13 -7.08 -0.93
CA PRO A 216 -7.97 -6.80 0.49
C PRO A 216 -9.18 -7.34 1.26
N ALA A 217 -8.92 -7.84 2.47
CA ALA A 217 -9.98 -8.02 3.44
C ALA A 217 -10.72 -6.69 3.69
N GLU A 218 -12.00 -6.75 4.01
CA GLU A 218 -12.84 -5.55 4.14
C GLU A 218 -12.34 -4.63 5.25
N GLU A 219 -11.78 -5.21 6.30
CA GLU A 219 -11.14 -4.53 7.41
C GLU A 219 -9.95 -3.67 6.97
N CYS A 220 -9.28 -4.01 5.87
CA CYS A 220 -8.21 -3.19 5.31
C CYS A 220 -8.74 -1.83 4.83
N PHE A 221 -9.93 -1.81 4.22
CA PHE A 221 -10.60 -0.57 3.83
C PHE A 221 -11.03 0.21 5.08
N ASP A 222 -11.57 -0.48 6.08
CA ASP A 222 -12.00 0.12 7.34
C ASP A 222 -10.86 0.79 8.10
N ILE A 223 -9.66 0.19 8.11
CA ILE A 223 -8.47 0.81 8.72
C ILE A 223 -8.19 2.16 8.07
N ILE A 224 -8.17 2.22 6.72
CA ILE A 224 -7.87 3.45 5.98
C ILE A 224 -9.00 4.49 6.12
N VAL A 225 -10.27 4.06 6.13
CA VAL A 225 -11.40 4.96 6.34
C VAL A 225 -11.35 5.56 7.74
N ASN A 226 -11.18 4.73 8.77
CA ASN A 226 -11.18 5.19 10.16
C ASN A 226 -9.99 6.11 10.48
N SER A 227 -8.83 5.89 9.86
CA SER A 227 -7.67 6.77 10.04
C SER A 227 -7.83 8.13 9.35
N LEU A 228 -8.70 8.25 8.34
CA LEU A 228 -8.86 9.45 7.53
C LEU A 228 -10.15 10.23 7.76
N LYS A 229 -11.27 9.59 8.13
CA LYS A 229 -12.61 10.19 8.08
C LYS A 229 -12.73 11.50 8.87
N ASP A 230 -12.05 11.59 10.01
CA ASP A 230 -12.05 12.75 10.90
C ASP A 230 -10.84 13.69 10.69
N LYS A 231 -10.04 13.46 9.64
CA LYS A 231 -8.87 14.28 9.28
C LYS A 231 -9.20 15.21 8.11
N LYS A 232 -8.48 16.33 8.01
CA LYS A 232 -8.59 17.24 6.87
C LYS A 232 -8.16 16.54 5.58
N ALA A 233 -8.86 16.79 4.48
CA ALA A 233 -8.47 16.23 3.17
C ALA A 233 -7.05 16.65 2.73
N SER A 234 -6.52 17.76 3.26
CA SER A 234 -5.16 18.25 3.01
C SER A 234 -4.04 17.42 3.66
N ILE A 235 -4.34 16.56 4.65
CA ILE A 235 -3.30 15.82 5.38
C ILE A 235 -2.50 14.92 4.43
N PRO A 236 -1.16 15.00 4.39
CA PRO A 236 -0.34 14.11 3.59
C PRO A 236 -0.48 12.64 4.01
N CYS A 237 -0.54 11.74 3.04
CA CYS A 237 -0.59 10.29 3.27
C CYS A 237 0.48 9.59 2.43
N VAL A 238 1.30 8.73 3.05
CA VAL A 238 2.31 7.91 2.36
C VAL A 238 1.93 6.45 2.44
N PHE A 239 1.92 5.75 1.31
CA PHE A 239 1.65 4.32 1.24
C PHE A 239 2.91 3.57 0.81
N SER A 240 3.23 2.48 1.49
CA SER A 240 4.39 1.64 1.19
C SER A 240 4.06 0.16 1.25
N CYS A 241 4.69 -0.62 0.37
CA CYS A 241 4.73 -2.08 0.41
C CYS A 241 6.11 -2.54 -0.04
N GLN A 242 6.33 -3.83 -0.31
CA GLN A 242 7.63 -4.29 -0.82
C GLN A 242 8.08 -3.50 -2.06
N MET A 243 7.33 -3.61 -3.18
CA MET A 243 7.76 -3.05 -4.47
C MET A 243 7.21 -1.65 -4.80
N GLY A 244 6.25 -1.13 -4.04
CA GLY A 244 5.61 0.15 -4.36
C GLY A 244 4.66 0.10 -5.55
N ARG A 245 4.26 -1.11 -5.98
CA ARG A 245 3.37 -1.39 -7.12
C ARG A 245 1.96 -1.71 -6.63
N GLY A 246 1.51 -2.96 -6.63
CA GLY A 246 0.10 -3.33 -6.38
C GLY A 246 -0.50 -2.86 -5.06
N ARG A 247 0.02 -3.34 -3.93
CA ARG A 247 -0.49 -2.98 -2.58
C ARG A 247 -0.42 -1.47 -2.31
N THR A 248 0.69 -0.82 -2.70
CA THR A 248 0.83 0.63 -2.59
C THR A 248 -0.22 1.34 -3.44
N THR A 249 -0.33 1.04 -4.73
CA THR A 249 -1.29 1.68 -5.64
C THR A 249 -2.73 1.49 -5.18
N LEU A 250 -3.09 0.32 -4.66
CA LEU A 250 -4.39 0.09 -4.03
C LEU A 250 -4.65 1.10 -2.90
N GLY A 251 -3.69 1.27 -1.98
CA GLY A 251 -3.80 2.26 -0.90
C GLY A 251 -3.97 3.69 -1.43
N LEU A 252 -3.23 4.05 -2.50
CA LEU A 252 -3.40 5.33 -3.18
C LEU A 252 -4.82 5.52 -3.69
N ILE A 253 -5.39 4.51 -4.37
CA ILE A 253 -6.74 4.54 -4.94
C ILE A 253 -7.79 4.76 -3.83
N VAL A 254 -7.73 3.95 -2.77
CA VAL A 254 -8.66 4.03 -1.63
C VAL A 254 -8.60 5.39 -0.97
N ALA A 255 -7.39 5.90 -0.66
CA ALA A 255 -7.23 7.20 -0.03
C ALA A 255 -7.65 8.36 -0.94
N SER A 256 -7.39 8.28 -2.25
CA SER A 256 -7.81 9.29 -3.22
C SER A 256 -9.33 9.42 -3.26
N LEU A 257 -10.04 8.29 -3.24
CA LEU A 257 -11.49 8.28 -3.20
C LEU A 257 -12.04 8.87 -1.90
N ILE A 258 -11.48 8.49 -0.74
CA ILE A 258 -11.88 9.06 0.56
C ILE A 258 -11.66 10.59 0.55
N LYS A 259 -10.50 11.06 0.08
CA LYS A 259 -10.22 12.49 -0.01
C LYS A 259 -11.11 13.21 -1.02
N GLU A 260 -11.45 12.60 -2.14
CA GLU A 260 -12.44 13.15 -3.08
C GLU A 260 -13.78 13.35 -2.39
N VAL A 261 -14.26 12.36 -1.62
CA VAL A 261 -15.52 12.47 -0.87
C VAL A 261 -15.45 13.57 0.20
N GLN A 262 -14.34 13.68 0.94
CA GLN A 262 -14.15 14.75 1.92
C GLN A 262 -14.18 16.15 1.27
N ILE A 263 -13.46 16.31 0.15
CA ILE A 263 -13.40 17.60 -0.56
C ILE A 263 -14.76 17.97 -1.14
N THR A 264 -15.43 17.02 -1.81
CA THR A 264 -16.74 17.28 -2.44
C THR A 264 -17.82 17.56 -1.40
N THR A 265 -17.81 16.85 -0.26
CA THR A 265 -18.72 17.10 0.86
C THR A 265 -18.50 18.48 1.46
N GLU A 266 -17.25 18.88 1.72
CA GLU A 266 -16.97 20.21 2.27
C GLU A 266 -17.34 21.34 1.29
N LEU A 267 -17.05 21.17 -0.01
CA LEU A 267 -17.47 22.14 -1.03
C LEU A 267 -18.99 22.30 -1.07
N LYS A 268 -19.75 21.20 -1.05
CA LYS A 268 -21.22 21.24 -1.00
C LYS A 268 -21.72 21.93 0.27
N ARG A 269 -21.14 21.62 1.42
CA ARG A 269 -21.45 22.29 2.70
C ARG A 269 -21.21 23.79 2.62
N MET A 270 -20.12 24.24 1.99
CA MET A 270 -19.84 25.67 1.78
C MET A 270 -20.91 26.36 0.91
N ALA A 271 -21.47 25.66 -0.08
CA ALA A 271 -22.59 26.17 -0.85
C ALA A 271 -23.89 26.25 -0.04
N GLU A 272 -24.19 25.23 0.77
CA GLU A 272 -25.38 25.20 1.63
C GLU A 272 -25.42 26.36 2.64
N ILE A 273 -24.26 26.72 3.20
CA ILE A 273 -24.15 27.87 4.14
C ILE A 273 -23.96 29.22 3.43
N GLY A 274 -24.01 29.25 2.09
CA GLY A 274 -23.96 30.48 1.30
C GLY A 274 -22.58 31.13 1.17
N LEU A 275 -21.48 30.42 1.45
CA LEU A 275 -20.12 30.94 1.26
C LEU A 275 -19.69 30.95 -0.21
N ILE A 276 -20.17 29.98 -1.00
CA ILE A 276 -19.83 29.82 -2.42
C ILE A 276 -21.12 29.54 -3.21
N PRO A 277 -21.32 30.14 -4.39
CA PRO A 277 -22.49 29.80 -5.22
C PRO A 277 -22.49 28.31 -5.60
N PRO A 278 -23.65 27.62 -5.59
CA PRO A 278 -23.74 26.20 -5.97
C PRO A 278 -23.13 25.90 -7.35
N GLU A 279 -23.37 26.77 -8.33
CA GLU A 279 -22.84 26.62 -9.69
C GLU A 279 -21.29 26.71 -9.72
N THR A 280 -20.69 27.49 -8.83
CA THR A 280 -19.23 27.51 -8.67
C THR A 280 -18.72 26.19 -8.06
N VAL A 281 -19.43 25.64 -7.08
CA VAL A 281 -19.08 24.33 -6.49
C VAL A 281 -19.18 23.21 -7.53
N ASP A 282 -20.27 23.16 -8.30
CA ASP A 282 -20.46 22.16 -9.35
C ASP A 282 -19.35 22.25 -10.40
N ASN A 283 -18.98 23.46 -10.82
CA ASN A 283 -17.88 23.68 -11.76
C ASN A 283 -16.53 23.21 -11.18
N LEU A 284 -16.25 23.47 -9.89
CA LEU A 284 -15.02 23.01 -9.23
C LEU A 284 -14.96 21.48 -9.12
N ILE A 285 -16.07 20.85 -8.72
CA ILE A 285 -16.17 19.39 -8.63
C ILE A 285 -15.97 18.78 -10.02
N LYS A 286 -16.66 19.31 -11.02
CA LYS A 286 -16.53 18.85 -12.40
C LYS A 286 -15.11 18.97 -12.93
N GLN A 287 -14.47 20.13 -12.73
CA GLN A 287 -13.11 20.38 -13.19
C GLN A 287 -12.10 19.46 -12.51
N LYS A 288 -12.22 19.25 -11.20
CA LYS A 288 -11.23 18.52 -10.40
C LYS A 288 -11.45 17.02 -10.38
N PHE A 289 -12.69 16.56 -10.41
CA PHE A 289 -13.07 15.17 -10.12
C PHE A 289 -13.86 14.46 -11.22
N GLU A 290 -14.45 15.18 -12.18
CA GLU A 290 -15.32 14.55 -13.20
C GLU A 290 -14.87 14.80 -14.63
N THR A 291 -13.83 15.62 -14.83
CA THR A 291 -13.27 15.87 -16.15
C THR A 291 -12.56 14.62 -16.64
N ASN A 292 -12.98 14.13 -17.81
CA ASN A 292 -12.41 12.96 -18.45
C ASN A 292 -10.98 13.24 -18.90
N PHE A 293 -10.14 12.22 -18.84
CA PHE A 293 -8.81 12.27 -19.44
C PHE A 293 -8.92 12.31 -20.97
N PRO A 294 -7.89 12.85 -21.66
CA PRO A 294 -7.80 12.73 -23.11
C PRO A 294 -7.91 11.25 -23.51
N GLN A 295 -8.87 10.93 -24.37
CA GLN A 295 -9.07 9.58 -24.86
C GLN A 295 -8.23 9.34 -26.13
N SER A 296 -7.64 8.16 -26.19
CA SER A 296 -7.03 7.53 -27.34
C SER A 296 -8.00 6.52 -27.98
N PRO A 297 -7.81 6.13 -29.25
CA PRO A 297 -8.64 5.10 -29.87
C PRO A 297 -8.63 3.76 -29.11
N ASP A 298 -7.51 3.42 -28.46
CA ASP A 298 -7.35 2.18 -27.70
C ASP A 298 -8.21 2.19 -26.42
N ASP A 299 -8.62 3.36 -25.93
CA ASP A 299 -9.50 3.48 -24.75
C ASP A 299 -10.92 2.98 -25.00
N GLU A 300 -11.29 2.73 -26.27
CA GLU A 300 -12.59 2.17 -26.63
C GLU A 300 -12.68 0.64 -26.47
N ASP A 301 -11.54 -0.04 -26.31
CA ASP A 301 -11.50 -1.49 -26.10
C ASP A 301 -12.27 -1.89 -24.81
N PRO A 302 -13.27 -2.81 -24.90
CA PRO A 302 -14.05 -3.25 -23.75
C PRO A 302 -13.21 -3.80 -22.60
N PHE A 303 -12.10 -4.49 -22.89
CA PHE A 303 -11.19 -5.00 -21.87
C PHE A 303 -10.46 -3.85 -21.17
N ILE A 304 -9.97 -2.86 -21.93
CA ILE A 304 -9.34 -1.65 -21.36
C ILE A 304 -10.32 -0.88 -20.47
N LYS A 305 -11.59 -0.84 -20.87
CA LYS A 305 -12.69 -0.26 -20.06
C LYS A 305 -13.05 -1.09 -18.82
N GLY A 306 -12.50 -2.28 -18.66
CA GLY A 306 -12.81 -3.19 -17.55
C GLY A 306 -14.20 -3.82 -17.65
N GLU A 307 -14.73 -3.97 -18.86
CA GLU A 307 -16.03 -4.59 -19.15
C GLU A 307 -15.94 -6.12 -19.15
N PHE A 308 -15.48 -6.68 -18.04
CA PHE A 308 -15.45 -8.12 -17.82
C PHE A 308 -16.85 -8.64 -17.44
N ASP A 309 -17.16 -9.89 -17.75
CA ASP A 309 -18.53 -10.41 -17.60
C ASP A 309 -19.02 -10.37 -16.15
N VAL A 310 -18.18 -10.73 -15.18
CA VAL A 310 -18.50 -10.58 -13.75
C VAL A 310 -18.78 -9.12 -13.33
N ILE A 311 -18.13 -8.15 -13.98
CA ILE A 311 -18.34 -6.73 -13.71
C ILE A 311 -19.63 -6.27 -14.39
N LYS A 312 -19.90 -6.68 -15.62
CA LYS A 312 -21.18 -6.38 -16.31
C LYS A 312 -22.37 -6.92 -15.51
N GLU A 313 -22.25 -8.14 -14.99
CA GLU A 313 -23.28 -8.75 -14.15
C GLU A 313 -23.49 -7.98 -12.84
N LEU A 314 -22.41 -7.50 -12.20
CA LEU A 314 -22.50 -6.59 -11.05
C LEU A 314 -23.29 -5.32 -11.40
N LEU A 315 -22.92 -4.66 -12.50
CA LEU A 315 -23.58 -3.41 -12.92
C LEU A 315 -25.06 -3.60 -13.26
N GLU A 316 -25.42 -4.76 -13.85
CA GLU A 316 -26.80 -5.10 -14.19
C GLU A 316 -27.64 -5.39 -12.95
N LYS A 317 -27.12 -6.21 -12.03
CA LYS A 317 -27.85 -6.63 -10.82
C LYS A 317 -27.86 -5.58 -9.72
N VAL A 318 -26.88 -4.68 -9.70
CA VAL A 318 -26.66 -3.68 -8.63
C VAL A 318 -26.39 -2.31 -9.27
N PRO A 319 -27.41 -1.63 -9.85
CA PRO A 319 -27.22 -0.44 -10.69
C PRO A 319 -26.51 0.74 -10.01
N GLU A 320 -26.55 0.84 -8.68
CA GLU A 320 -25.80 1.83 -7.90
C GLU A 320 -24.27 1.70 -8.07
N THR A 321 -23.79 0.54 -8.53
CA THR A 321 -22.36 0.31 -8.85
C THR A 321 -21.89 0.96 -10.13
N ILE A 322 -22.80 1.44 -10.99
CA ILE A 322 -22.44 2.12 -12.25
C ILE A 322 -21.64 3.40 -11.98
N GLU A 323 -22.11 4.24 -11.05
CA GLU A 323 -21.40 5.46 -10.68
C GLU A 323 -20.14 5.14 -9.85
N GLY A 324 -20.19 4.10 -9.01
CA GLY A 324 -19.01 3.58 -8.29
C GLY A 324 -17.89 3.17 -9.24
N LYS A 325 -18.20 2.41 -10.29
CA LYS A 325 -17.26 2.01 -11.34
C LYS A 325 -16.71 3.22 -12.08
N ARG A 326 -17.57 4.15 -12.51
CA ARG A 326 -17.14 5.37 -13.22
C ARG A 326 -16.11 6.16 -12.40
N LYS A 327 -16.38 6.35 -11.10
CA LYS A 327 -15.45 7.04 -10.19
C LYS A 327 -14.15 6.28 -10.01
N ILE A 328 -14.22 4.98 -9.73
CA ILE A 328 -13.03 4.21 -9.39
C ILE A 328 -12.10 3.99 -10.58
N ASP A 329 -12.64 3.83 -11.79
CA ASP A 329 -11.86 3.71 -13.02
C ASP A 329 -10.98 4.95 -13.23
N ARG A 330 -11.56 6.14 -13.04
CA ARG A 330 -10.83 7.40 -13.12
C ARG A 330 -9.70 7.47 -12.10
N ILE A 331 -9.95 7.04 -10.86
CA ILE A 331 -8.94 7.07 -9.79
C ILE A 331 -7.84 6.03 -10.05
N ILE A 332 -8.19 4.84 -10.56
CA ILE A 332 -7.22 3.82 -11.00
C ILE A 332 -6.28 4.43 -12.04
N ASP A 333 -6.80 5.16 -13.03
CA ASP A 333 -5.98 5.79 -14.07
C ASP A 333 -5.08 6.91 -13.52
N ILE A 334 -5.53 7.64 -12.49
CA ILE A 334 -4.70 8.66 -11.81
C ILE A 334 -3.55 8.00 -11.03
N CYS A 335 -3.82 6.90 -10.33
CA CYS A 335 -2.86 6.25 -9.44
C CYS A 335 -1.91 5.28 -10.16
N GLY A 336 -2.31 4.77 -11.33
CA GLY A 336 -1.53 3.95 -12.24
C GLY A 336 -1.70 4.46 -13.68
N PRO A 337 -1.06 5.57 -14.06
CA PRO A 337 -1.18 6.10 -15.42
C PRO A 337 -0.60 5.13 -16.43
N LYS A 338 -1.30 4.99 -17.57
CA LYS A 338 -0.91 4.10 -18.67
C LYS A 338 0.54 4.32 -19.09
N GLY A 339 1.28 3.23 -19.25
CA GLY A 339 2.70 3.28 -19.64
C GLY A 339 3.64 3.89 -18.59
N GLY A 340 3.14 4.25 -17.40
CA GLY A 340 3.92 4.85 -16.32
C GLY A 340 4.76 3.86 -15.52
N GLY A 341 4.83 2.58 -15.90
CA GLY A 341 5.62 1.54 -15.20
C GLY A 341 5.02 1.03 -13.89
N LEU A 342 3.88 1.57 -13.46
CA LEU A 342 3.14 1.15 -12.26
C LEU A 342 1.88 0.36 -12.63
N GLN A 343 1.32 -0.33 -11.65
CA GLN A 343 0.14 -1.16 -11.89
C GLN A 343 -1.13 -0.32 -12.04
N ASN A 344 -1.66 -0.25 -13.25
CA ASN A 344 -3.09 0.00 -13.49
C ASN A 344 -3.81 -1.35 -13.39
N LEU A 345 -4.78 -1.48 -12.48
CA LEU A 345 -5.39 -2.78 -12.20
C LEU A 345 -6.11 -3.39 -13.42
N ARG A 346 -6.77 -2.55 -14.23
CA ARG A 346 -7.48 -3.00 -15.44
C ARG A 346 -6.50 -3.49 -16.50
N GLU A 347 -5.41 -2.75 -16.73
CA GLU A 347 -4.34 -3.19 -17.65
C GLU A 347 -3.64 -4.46 -17.14
N CYS A 348 -3.38 -4.55 -15.84
CA CYS A 348 -2.75 -5.74 -15.23
C CYS A 348 -3.55 -7.01 -15.50
N ILE A 349 -4.89 -6.95 -15.47
CA ILE A 349 -5.75 -8.09 -15.78
C ILE A 349 -5.51 -8.57 -17.23
N ILE A 350 -5.48 -7.64 -18.18
CA ILE A 350 -5.34 -7.92 -19.61
C ILE A 350 -3.93 -8.41 -19.94
N GLU A 351 -2.90 -7.71 -19.46
CA GLU A 351 -1.51 -8.08 -19.69
C GLU A 351 -1.20 -9.46 -19.10
N THR A 352 -1.75 -9.77 -17.93
CA THR A 352 -1.60 -11.08 -17.31
C THR A 352 -2.35 -12.15 -18.11
N LYS A 353 -3.52 -11.82 -18.68
CA LYS A 353 -4.22 -12.70 -19.62
C LYS A 353 -3.39 -12.99 -20.87
N TRP A 354 -2.77 -12.00 -21.49
CA TRP A 354 -1.90 -12.25 -22.63
C TRP A 354 -0.72 -13.16 -22.27
N LYS A 355 -0.13 -12.98 -21.09
CA LYS A 355 0.92 -13.86 -20.56
C LYS A 355 0.42 -15.28 -20.32
N TYR A 356 -0.80 -15.44 -19.81
CA TYR A 356 -1.46 -16.74 -19.68
C TYR A 356 -1.63 -17.42 -21.04
N ASP A 357 -2.19 -16.73 -22.03
CA ASP A 357 -2.55 -17.31 -23.34
C ASP A 357 -1.32 -17.83 -24.12
N VAL A 358 -0.14 -17.25 -23.88
CA VAL A 358 1.13 -17.66 -24.53
C VAL A 358 2.03 -18.52 -23.65
N ALA A 359 1.67 -18.75 -22.38
CA ALA A 359 2.47 -19.53 -21.45
C ALA A 359 2.26 -21.04 -21.63
N PRO A 360 3.29 -21.87 -21.36
CA PRO A 360 3.13 -23.31 -21.19
C PRO A 360 2.12 -23.65 -20.08
N GLU A 361 1.45 -24.79 -20.20
CA GLU A 361 0.37 -25.23 -19.30
C GLU A 361 0.81 -25.25 -17.82
N GLU A 362 2.03 -25.70 -17.52
CA GLU A 362 2.53 -25.72 -16.14
C GLU A 362 2.69 -24.31 -15.52
N LYS A 363 2.89 -23.27 -16.35
CA LYS A 363 3.06 -21.88 -15.91
C LYS A 363 1.75 -21.10 -15.90
N GLN A 364 0.74 -21.57 -16.63
CA GLN A 364 -0.59 -20.95 -16.69
C GLN A 364 -1.29 -20.90 -15.34
N VAL A 365 -1.00 -21.85 -14.44
CA VAL A 365 -1.60 -21.90 -13.08
C VAL A 365 -1.35 -20.60 -12.30
N VAL A 366 -0.14 -20.06 -12.36
CA VAL A 366 0.24 -18.81 -11.68
C VAL A 366 -0.51 -17.62 -12.30
N TRP A 367 -0.49 -17.50 -13.62
CA TRP A 367 -1.15 -16.40 -14.32
C TRP A 367 -2.66 -16.41 -14.11
N LYS A 368 -3.28 -17.58 -14.15
CA LYS A 368 -4.71 -17.75 -13.87
C LYS A 368 -5.06 -17.28 -12.45
N ARG A 369 -4.25 -17.67 -11.46
CA ARG A 369 -4.39 -17.22 -10.06
C ARG A 369 -4.31 -15.69 -9.96
N MET A 370 -3.30 -15.08 -10.60
CA MET A 370 -3.13 -13.62 -10.62
C MET A 370 -4.31 -12.90 -11.26
N ILE A 371 -4.83 -13.39 -12.39
CA ILE A 371 -5.98 -12.77 -13.07
C ILE A 371 -7.22 -12.82 -12.17
N LEU A 372 -7.51 -13.97 -11.56
CA LEU A 372 -8.64 -14.10 -10.62
C LEU A 372 -8.51 -13.14 -9.45
N ASN A 373 -7.31 -13.03 -8.88
CA ASN A 373 -7.02 -12.14 -7.77
C ASN A 373 -7.17 -10.64 -8.14
N PHE A 374 -6.68 -10.23 -9.31
CA PHE A 374 -6.83 -8.86 -9.79
C PHE A 374 -8.28 -8.51 -10.13
N MET A 375 -9.02 -9.45 -10.72
CA MET A 375 -10.45 -9.31 -10.98
C MET A 375 -11.25 -9.11 -9.70
N GLU A 376 -11.00 -9.93 -8.68
CA GLU A 376 -11.63 -9.78 -7.37
C GLU A 376 -11.29 -8.44 -6.73
N ARG A 377 -10.01 -8.02 -6.80
CA ARG A 377 -9.56 -6.71 -6.30
C ARG A 377 -10.28 -5.56 -7.00
N TYR A 378 -10.50 -5.65 -8.31
CA TYR A 378 -11.22 -4.64 -9.08
C TYR A 378 -12.69 -4.58 -8.69
N PHE A 379 -13.33 -5.73 -8.50
CA PHE A 379 -14.71 -5.82 -8.02
C PHE A 379 -14.87 -5.14 -6.65
N TYR A 380 -14.00 -5.45 -5.68
CA TYR A 380 -14.03 -4.82 -4.35
C TYR A 380 -13.80 -3.31 -4.40
N LEU A 381 -12.95 -2.83 -5.31
CA LEU A 381 -12.73 -1.39 -5.51
C LEU A 381 -14.00 -0.68 -6.03
N ILE A 382 -14.76 -1.32 -6.93
CA ILE A 382 -16.07 -0.80 -7.38
C ILE A 382 -17.05 -0.74 -6.20
N LEU A 383 -17.15 -1.82 -5.41
CA LEU A 383 -18.02 -1.84 -4.24
C LEU A 383 -17.64 -0.77 -3.21
N PHE A 384 -16.34 -0.61 -2.95
CA PHE A 384 -15.84 0.41 -2.04
C PHE A 384 -16.17 1.83 -2.55
N ALA A 385 -16.10 2.07 -3.86
CA ALA A 385 -16.50 3.34 -4.47
C ALA A 385 -18.00 3.64 -4.34
N THR A 386 -18.83 2.61 -4.49
CA THR A 386 -20.27 2.70 -4.22
C THR A 386 -20.52 3.02 -2.75
N TYR A 387 -19.93 2.25 -1.83
CA TYR A 387 -19.99 2.49 -0.39
C TYR A 387 -19.55 3.92 -0.02
N ALA A 388 -18.40 4.38 -0.53
CA ALA A 388 -17.88 5.70 -0.20
C ALA A 388 -18.78 6.83 -0.73
N SER A 389 -19.46 6.60 -1.85
CA SER A 389 -20.43 7.55 -2.41
C SER A 389 -21.72 7.61 -1.60
N GLU A 390 -22.17 6.47 -1.04
CA GLU A 390 -23.37 6.39 -0.21
C GLU A 390 -23.15 6.89 1.22
N VAL A 391 -22.10 6.41 1.88
CA VAL A 391 -21.88 6.57 3.33
C VAL A 391 -20.93 7.72 3.64
N GLY A 392 -20.02 8.04 2.72
CA GLY A 392 -19.00 9.05 2.94
C GLY A 392 -19.52 10.49 3.12
N PRO A 393 -20.56 10.96 2.40
CA PRO A 393 -21.18 12.27 2.66
C PRO A 393 -21.73 12.44 4.09
N GLU A 394 -22.10 11.33 4.74
CA GLU A 394 -22.53 11.31 6.13
C GLU A 394 -21.37 11.16 7.13
N GLY A 395 -20.11 11.20 6.67
CA GLY A 395 -18.93 11.06 7.51
C GLY A 395 -18.55 9.61 7.83
N PHE A 396 -18.88 8.65 6.95
CA PHE A 396 -18.52 7.23 7.12
C PHE A 396 -19.02 6.65 8.45
N LYS A 397 -20.33 6.84 8.75
CA LYS A 397 -20.96 6.41 10.02
C LYS A 397 -21.01 4.89 10.22
N SER A 398 -21.09 4.12 9.14
CA SER A 398 -20.96 2.66 9.14
C SER A 398 -19.69 2.28 8.40
N SER A 399 -19.06 1.17 8.79
CA SER A 399 -17.85 0.67 8.11
C SER A 399 -18.18 0.03 6.76
N PHE A 400 -17.16 -0.16 5.91
CA PHE A 400 -17.30 -0.93 4.67
C PHE A 400 -17.65 -2.39 4.97
N SER A 401 -17.04 -2.99 5.99
CA SER A 401 -17.37 -4.35 6.42
C SER A 401 -18.84 -4.46 6.88
N GLU A 402 -19.35 -3.47 7.62
CA GLU A 402 -20.78 -3.42 8.00
C GLU A 402 -21.69 -3.28 6.77
N TRP A 403 -21.31 -2.42 5.81
CA TRP A 403 -22.04 -2.23 4.55
C TRP A 403 -22.08 -3.51 3.70
N MET A 404 -20.98 -4.27 3.67
CA MET A 404 -20.87 -5.58 3.01
C MET A 404 -21.66 -6.67 3.74
N ASN A 405 -21.67 -6.65 5.07
CA ASN A 405 -22.48 -7.57 5.87
C ASN A 405 -23.98 -7.38 5.68
N ALA A 406 -24.43 -6.15 5.40
CA ALA A 406 -25.81 -5.89 4.99
C ALA A 406 -26.12 -6.38 3.56
N ARG A 407 -25.10 -6.70 2.75
CA ARG A 407 -25.20 -7.07 1.33
C ARG A 407 -24.43 -8.35 1.02
N THR A 408 -24.63 -9.39 1.82
CA THR A 408 -23.91 -10.67 1.70
C THR A 408 -23.97 -11.31 0.31
N HIS A 409 -25.04 -11.09 -0.45
CA HIS A 409 -25.19 -11.55 -1.84
C HIS A 409 -24.06 -11.05 -2.77
N LEU A 410 -23.44 -9.90 -2.48
CA LEU A 410 -22.32 -9.38 -3.25
C LEU A 410 -21.08 -10.30 -3.14
N ARG A 411 -20.86 -10.92 -1.97
CA ARG A 411 -19.76 -11.88 -1.80
C ARG A 411 -20.01 -13.15 -2.61
N THR A 412 -21.26 -13.62 -2.64
CA THR A 412 -21.67 -14.74 -3.49
C THR A 412 -21.46 -14.45 -4.97
N MET A 413 -21.80 -13.24 -5.44
CA MET A 413 -21.54 -12.85 -6.83
C MET A 413 -20.05 -12.90 -7.21
N ILE A 414 -19.17 -12.49 -6.30
CA ILE A 414 -17.72 -12.58 -6.51
C ILE A 414 -17.27 -14.04 -6.58
N GLU A 415 -17.74 -14.88 -5.66
CA GLU A 415 -17.40 -16.31 -5.61
C GLU A 415 -17.87 -17.06 -6.85
N GLU A 416 -19.13 -16.85 -7.28
CA GLU A 416 -19.68 -17.41 -8.51
C GLU A 416 -18.98 -16.87 -9.76
N GLY A 417 -18.68 -15.56 -9.75
CA GLY A 417 -17.95 -14.87 -10.80
C GLY A 417 -16.55 -15.43 -11.03
N LYS A 418 -15.84 -15.87 -9.98
CA LYS A 418 -14.56 -16.60 -10.13
C LYS A 418 -14.73 -17.88 -10.95
N GLY A 419 -15.86 -18.57 -10.80
CA GLY A 419 -16.22 -19.74 -11.61
C GLY A 419 -16.43 -19.40 -13.09
N PHE A 420 -17.10 -18.29 -13.40
CA PHE A 420 -17.28 -17.81 -14.78
C PHE A 420 -15.99 -17.29 -15.42
N ILE A 421 -15.14 -16.61 -14.65
CA ILE A 421 -13.81 -16.18 -15.11
C ILE A 421 -13.00 -17.41 -15.54
N ILE A 422 -13.05 -18.51 -14.78
CA ILE A 422 -12.39 -19.78 -15.14
C ILE A 422 -12.87 -20.32 -16.50
N ILE A 423 -14.15 -20.14 -16.84
CA ILE A 423 -14.75 -20.62 -18.10
C ILE A 423 -14.27 -19.78 -19.30
N MET A 424 -13.97 -18.50 -19.14
CA MET A 424 -13.36 -17.68 -20.21
C MET A 424 -11.93 -18.10 -20.58
N PHE A 425 -11.29 -18.96 -19.78
CA PHE A 425 -9.93 -19.46 -19.97
C PHE A 425 -9.87 -20.90 -20.52
N VAL A 426 -11.02 -21.51 -20.84
CA VAL A 426 -11.12 -22.86 -21.42
C VAL A 426 -11.66 -22.79 -22.85
#